data_AF-A0A1D6EBY1-F1
#
_entry.id   AF-A0A1D6EBY1-F1
#
_cell.length_a   1.000
_cell.length_b   1.000
_cell.length_c   1.000
_cell.angle_alpha   90.00
_cell.angle_beta   90.00
_cell.angle_gamma   90.00
#
_symmetry.space_group_name_H-M   'P 1'
#
loop_
_entity.id
_entity.type
_entity.pdbx_description
1 polymer ?
#
loop_
_entity_poly.entity_id
_entity_poly.type
_entity_poly.pdbx_seq_one_letter_code
_entity_poly.pdbx_strand_id
1 'polypeptide(L)'
;MTHVFPREGASSSSTSMSSQRSETDDDRMIAMVLSEEYAKLDGAMAKRLTNLTSIPLVPRINTYFPTYSDATMDHYRLLDRLNAYGLFEVRVSGDGNCQFRALSDQLYRSPDYHKNVRKEIVKQVCQSLGHIRNTTF
;
A
#
# COMPACT_ATOMS: atom_id res chain seq x y z
N MET A 1 -29.62 59.34 -36.35
CA MET A 1 -28.59 59.64 -35.33
C MET A 1 -27.89 58.31 -35.04
N THR A 2 -26.78 57.95 -35.69
CA THR A 2 -25.38 58.39 -35.43
C THR A 2 -25.10 58.39 -33.91
N HIS A 3 -24.15 57.64 -33.35
CA HIS A 3 -22.69 57.67 -33.54
C HIS A 3 -22.06 56.40 -32.92
N VAL A 4 -21.16 55.68 -33.60
CA VAL A 4 -19.68 55.80 -33.57
C VAL A 4 -19.05 55.40 -32.22
N PHE A 5 -18.20 54.37 -32.28
CA PHE A 5 -17.27 53.93 -31.23
C PHE A 5 -16.40 55.05 -30.67
N PRO A 6 -15.93 54.90 -29.43
CA PRO A 6 -14.50 55.09 -29.17
C PRO A 6 -13.85 53.88 -28.51
N ARG A 7 -12.61 53.64 -28.93
CA ARG A 7 -11.64 52.71 -28.38
C ARG A 7 -10.63 53.55 -27.59
N GLU A 8 -10.52 53.38 -26.29
CA GLU A 8 -9.37 53.83 -25.49
C GLU A 8 -9.09 52.80 -24.40
N GLY A 9 -7.82 52.41 -24.30
CA GLY A 9 -7.36 51.34 -23.43
C GLY A 9 -6.95 51.82 -22.05
N ALA A 10 -6.99 50.89 -21.10
CA ALA A 10 -6.08 50.88 -19.96
C ALA A 10 -5.88 49.42 -19.53
N SER A 11 -4.63 48.97 -19.60
CA SER A 11 -4.17 47.79 -18.88
C SER A 11 -4.49 47.95 -17.39
N SER A 12 -5.03 46.90 -16.79
CA SER A 12 -5.00 46.73 -15.34
C SER A 12 -4.68 45.27 -15.05
N SER A 13 -3.38 44.99 -15.09
CA SER A 13 -2.80 43.84 -14.42
C SER A 13 -3.16 43.92 -12.94
N SER A 14 -3.93 42.96 -12.45
CA SER A 14 -3.97 42.64 -11.03
C SER A 14 -3.35 41.26 -10.83
N THR A 15 -2.07 41.29 -10.47
CA THR A 15 -1.35 40.18 -9.88
C THR A 15 -2.06 39.69 -8.62
N SER A 16 -2.43 38.43 -8.58
CA SER A 16 -2.65 37.69 -7.32
C SER A 16 -2.07 36.30 -7.46
N MET A 17 -0.76 36.24 -7.74
CA MET A 17 0.05 35.04 -7.65
C MET A 17 0.71 35.02 -6.26
N SER A 18 -0.04 34.66 -5.21
CA SER A 18 0.57 34.06 -4.01
C SER A 18 -0.50 33.56 -3.05
N SER A 19 -0.83 32.27 -3.14
CA SER A 19 -1.35 31.49 -2.00
C SER A 19 -1.33 29.97 -2.24
N GLN A 20 -0.99 29.49 -3.45
CA GLN A 20 -0.88 28.05 -3.75
C GLN A 20 0.52 27.46 -3.49
N ARG A 21 1.30 28.03 -2.58
CA ARG A 21 2.69 27.57 -2.31
C ARG A 21 2.94 27.05 -0.90
N SER A 22 1.96 27.05 0.00
CA SER A 22 2.17 26.61 1.39
C SER A 22 1.47 25.29 1.77
N GLU A 23 0.29 24.97 1.24
CA GLU A 23 -0.44 23.79 1.76
C GLU A 23 0.25 22.45 1.44
N THR A 24 0.86 22.34 0.26
CA THR A 24 1.58 21.11 -0.12
C THR A 24 2.95 20.97 0.54
N ASP A 25 3.50 22.06 1.08
CA ASP A 25 4.81 22.04 1.74
C ASP A 25 4.68 21.51 3.17
N ASP A 26 3.65 21.96 3.87
CA ASP A 26 3.26 21.42 5.18
C ASP A 26 2.91 19.92 5.07
N ASP A 27 2.15 19.51 4.04
CA ASP A 27 1.84 18.11 3.77
C ASP A 27 3.10 17.25 3.51
N ARG A 28 4.11 17.81 2.83
CA ARG A 28 5.40 17.14 2.60
C ARG A 28 6.19 17.00 3.89
N MET A 29 6.17 18.03 4.72
CA MET A 29 6.85 18.04 6.02
C MET A 29 6.22 17.01 6.96
N ILE A 30 4.88 16.96 7.00
CA ILE A 30 4.11 15.94 7.71
C ILE A 30 4.44 14.53 7.18
N ALA A 31 4.44 14.31 5.87
CA ALA A 31 4.77 13.02 5.27
C ALA A 31 6.19 12.57 5.60
N MET A 32 7.14 13.51 5.68
CA MET A 32 8.55 13.22 5.99
C MET A 32 8.73 12.82 7.46
N VAL A 33 8.10 13.54 8.38
CA VAL A 33 8.09 13.19 9.83
C VAL A 33 7.41 11.85 10.06
N LEU A 34 6.26 11.60 9.41
CA LEU A 34 5.58 10.30 9.49
C LEU A 34 6.45 9.17 8.93
N SER A 35 7.17 9.41 7.82
CA SER A 35 8.06 8.40 7.24
C SER A 35 9.23 8.04 8.17
N GLU A 36 9.78 9.03 8.88
CA GLU A 36 10.86 8.81 9.85
C GLU A 36 10.39 8.03 11.08
N GLU A 37 9.20 8.34 11.62
CA GLU A 37 8.60 7.59 12.72
C GLU A 37 8.24 6.15 12.31
N TYR A 38 7.72 5.97 11.09
CA TYR A 38 7.47 4.62 10.56
C TYR A 38 8.75 3.82 10.33
N ALA A 39 9.85 4.46 9.90
CA ALA A 39 11.15 3.78 9.77
C ALA A 39 11.67 3.27 11.12
N LYS A 40 11.39 3.97 12.23
CA LYS A 40 11.70 3.50 13.59
C LYS A 40 10.84 2.31 14.01
N LEU A 41 9.64 2.17 13.44
CA LEU A 41 8.72 1.06 13.70
C LEU A 41 8.99 -0.19 12.85
N ASP A 42 9.71 -0.08 11.73
CA ASP A 42 10.00 -1.20 10.81
C ASP A 42 10.70 -2.38 11.53
N GLY A 43 11.57 -2.06 12.51
CA GLY A 43 12.21 -3.06 13.36
C GLY A 43 11.27 -3.72 14.40
N ALA A 44 10.17 -3.07 14.79
CA ALA A 44 9.25 -3.62 15.78
C ALA A 44 8.40 -4.76 15.20
N MET A 45 7.99 -4.66 13.93
CA MET A 45 7.25 -5.73 13.25
C MET A 45 8.13 -6.97 13.04
N ALA A 46 9.36 -6.79 12.57
CA ALA A 46 10.33 -7.87 12.45
C ALA A 46 10.58 -8.55 13.80
N LYS A 47 10.79 -7.78 14.88
CA LYS A 47 10.99 -8.29 16.25
C LYS A 47 9.77 -9.04 16.83
N ARG A 48 8.55 -8.70 16.41
CA ARG A 48 7.35 -9.47 16.80
C ARG A 48 7.32 -10.85 16.15
N LEU A 49 7.85 -10.98 14.94
CA LEU A 49 7.89 -12.23 14.19
C LEU A 49 9.06 -13.13 14.58
N THR A 50 10.16 -12.59 15.13
CA THR A 50 11.35 -13.37 15.51
C THR A 50 11.10 -14.38 16.63
N ASN A 51 10.04 -14.20 17.43
CA ASN A 51 9.70 -15.09 18.54
C ASN A 51 8.64 -16.15 18.18
N LEU A 52 8.19 -16.21 16.93
CA LEU A 52 7.22 -17.22 16.50
C LEU A 52 7.95 -18.54 16.25
N THR A 53 7.60 -19.58 17.01
CA THR A 53 8.13 -20.92 16.80
C THR A 53 7.72 -21.41 15.42
N SER A 54 8.69 -21.81 14.58
CA SER A 54 8.39 -22.31 13.24
C SER A 54 7.61 -23.63 13.33
N ILE A 55 6.39 -23.65 12.81
CA ILE A 55 5.63 -24.89 12.60
C ILE A 55 6.04 -25.46 11.23
N PRO A 56 6.63 -26.68 11.18
CA PRO A 56 6.99 -27.31 9.93
C PRO A 56 5.82 -27.35 8.95
N LEU A 57 6.04 -26.88 7.72
CA LEU A 57 5.08 -26.95 6.64
C LEU A 57 5.72 -27.65 5.46
N VAL A 58 5.02 -28.64 4.89
CA VAL A 58 5.40 -29.26 3.62
C VAL A 58 4.70 -28.48 2.50
N PRO A 59 5.44 -27.77 1.64
CA PRO A 59 4.83 -27.07 0.51
C PRO A 59 4.08 -28.06 -0.39
N ARG A 60 2.89 -27.66 -0.85
CA ARG A 60 2.07 -28.45 -1.76
C ARG A 60 1.67 -27.59 -2.94
N ILE A 61 1.76 -28.16 -4.14
CA ILE A 61 1.24 -27.56 -5.36
C ILE A 61 -0.24 -27.96 -5.45
N ASN A 62 -1.12 -26.96 -5.48
CA ASN A 62 -2.55 -27.21 -5.70
C ASN A 62 -2.76 -27.59 -7.17
N THR A 63 -3.14 -28.83 -7.42
CA THR A 63 -3.43 -29.35 -8.77
C THR A 63 -4.87 -29.14 -9.19
N TYR A 64 -5.77 -28.91 -8.23
CA TYR A 64 -7.19 -28.64 -8.42
C TYR A 64 -7.67 -27.60 -7.41
N PHE A 65 -8.80 -26.95 -7.69
CA PHE A 65 -9.47 -26.12 -6.69
C PHE A 65 -9.98 -27.01 -5.56
N PRO A 66 -9.70 -26.67 -4.29
CA PRO A 66 -10.11 -27.49 -3.16
C PRO A 66 -11.63 -27.65 -3.13
N THR A 67 -12.10 -28.81 -2.67
CA THR A 67 -13.53 -28.98 -2.40
C THR A 67 -13.95 -28.07 -1.24
N TYR A 68 -15.26 -27.87 -1.07
CA TYR A 68 -15.77 -27.08 0.06
C TYR A 68 -15.33 -27.63 1.42
N SER A 69 -15.32 -28.96 1.58
CA SER A 69 -14.84 -29.61 2.80
C SER A 69 -13.34 -29.40 3.02
N ASP A 70 -12.53 -29.51 1.96
CA ASP A 70 -11.07 -29.29 2.07
C ASP A 70 -10.77 -27.84 2.44
N ALA A 71 -11.42 -26.88 1.77
CA ALA A 71 -11.26 -25.46 2.06
C ALA A 71 -11.69 -25.12 3.50
N THR A 72 -12.73 -25.77 4.01
CA THR A 72 -13.19 -25.60 5.39
C THR A 72 -12.16 -26.16 6.39
N MET A 73 -11.60 -27.34 6.12
CA MET A 73 -10.54 -27.92 6.96
C MET A 73 -9.28 -27.07 6.96
N ASP A 74 -8.89 -26.54 5.80
CA ASP A 74 -7.74 -25.64 5.69
C ASP A 74 -7.96 -24.31 6.40
N HIS A 75 -9.20 -23.79 6.40
CA HIS A 75 -9.55 -22.62 7.20
C HIS A 75 -9.39 -22.87 8.71
N TYR A 76 -9.82 -24.03 9.23
CA TYR A 76 -9.58 -24.38 10.63
C TYR A 76 -8.08 -24.50 10.95
N ARG A 77 -7.29 -25.14 10.08
CA ARG A 77 -5.83 -25.23 10.25
C ARG A 77 -5.16 -23.85 10.28
N LEU A 78 -5.63 -22.92 9.45
CA LEU A 78 -5.16 -21.54 9.46
C LEU A 78 -5.50 -20.86 10.79
N LEU A 79 -6.74 -20.99 11.28
CA LEU A 79 -7.17 -20.41 12.55
C LEU A 79 -6.35 -20.93 13.74
N ASP A 80 -6.12 -22.24 13.82
CA ASP A 80 -5.30 -22.83 14.88
C ASP A 80 -3.88 -22.25 14.89
N ARG A 81 -3.28 -22.08 13.70
CA ARG A 81 -1.95 -21.52 13.54
C ARG A 81 -1.90 -20.04 13.92
N LEU A 82 -2.90 -19.26 13.53
CA LEU A 82 -3.00 -17.84 13.91
C LEU A 82 -3.13 -17.69 15.43
N ASN A 83 -3.98 -18.49 16.06
CA ASN A 83 -4.18 -18.52 17.50
C ASN A 83 -2.89 -18.85 18.26
N ALA A 84 -2.12 -19.85 17.79
CA ALA A 84 -0.84 -20.22 18.39
C ALA A 84 0.18 -19.06 18.42
N TYR A 85 0.02 -18.08 17.54
CA TYR A 85 0.90 -16.90 17.44
C TYR A 85 0.26 -15.60 17.98
N GLY A 86 -0.95 -15.67 18.55
CA GLY A 86 -1.70 -14.48 18.99
C GLY A 86 -2.07 -13.54 17.84
N LEU A 87 -2.28 -14.10 16.64
CA LEU A 87 -2.68 -13.40 15.43
C LEU A 87 -4.14 -13.70 15.09
N PHE A 88 -4.73 -12.91 14.20
CA PHE A 88 -6.09 -13.12 13.70
C PHE A 88 -6.18 -12.77 12.21
N GLU A 89 -7.18 -13.33 11.54
CA GLU A 89 -7.44 -13.06 10.12
C GLU A 89 -8.24 -11.77 9.96
N VAL A 90 -7.76 -10.87 9.09
CA VAL A 90 -8.50 -9.68 8.65
C VAL A 90 -8.99 -9.93 7.23
N ARG A 91 -10.31 -9.89 7.04
CA ARG A 91 -10.91 -10.04 5.70
C ARG A 91 -10.67 -8.80 4.86
N VAL A 92 -10.22 -8.99 3.63
CA VAL A 92 -10.11 -7.96 2.60
C VAL A 92 -11.01 -8.31 1.42
N SER A 93 -11.28 -7.32 0.56
CA SER A 93 -12.07 -7.54 -0.66
C SER A 93 -11.42 -8.62 -1.54
N GLY A 94 -12.20 -9.62 -1.94
CA GLY A 94 -11.79 -10.70 -2.85
C GLY A 94 -11.73 -10.27 -4.32
N ASP A 95 -11.17 -9.09 -4.60
CA ASP A 95 -10.96 -8.57 -5.95
C ASP A 95 -9.54 -8.90 -6.46
N GLY A 96 -9.23 -8.54 -7.72
CA GLY A 96 -7.88 -8.69 -8.28
C GLY A 96 -6.81 -7.80 -7.61
N ASN A 97 -7.16 -7.03 -6.57
CA ASN A 97 -6.23 -6.23 -5.80
C ASN A 97 -6.01 -6.78 -4.37
N CYS A 98 -6.62 -7.92 -4.02
CA CYS A 98 -6.66 -8.46 -2.66
C CYS A 98 -5.28 -8.53 -1.98
N GLN A 99 -4.23 -8.96 -2.71
CA GLN A 99 -2.86 -9.01 -2.18
C GLN A 99 -2.33 -7.62 -1.78
N PHE A 100 -2.55 -6.62 -2.63
CA PHE A 100 -2.13 -5.23 -2.35
C PHE A 100 -2.99 -4.58 -1.26
N ARG A 101 -4.27 -4.97 -1.15
CA ARG A 101 -5.16 -4.54 -0.06
C ARG A 101 -4.70 -5.11 1.28
N ALA A 102 -4.34 -6.39 1.32
CA ALA A 102 -3.79 -7.02 2.53
C ALA A 102 -2.49 -6.36 2.97
N LEU A 103 -1.57 -6.09 2.03
CA LEU A 103 -0.33 -5.36 2.34
C LEU A 103 -0.59 -3.93 2.81
N SER A 104 -1.52 -3.23 2.17
CA SER A 104 -1.94 -1.89 2.58
C SER A 104 -2.49 -1.88 4.00
N ASP A 105 -3.32 -2.86 4.37
CA ASP A 105 -3.84 -3.00 5.72
C ASP A 105 -2.74 -3.27 6.77
N GLN A 106 -1.75 -4.10 6.45
CA GLN A 106 -0.63 -4.37 7.35
C GLN A 106 0.28 -3.14 7.56
N LEU A 107 0.51 -2.35 6.50
CA LEU A 107 1.39 -1.18 6.54
C LEU A 107 0.70 0.07 7.09
N TYR A 108 -0.53 0.34 6.67
CA TYR A 108 -1.23 1.60 6.90
C TYR A 108 -2.51 1.46 7.72
N ARG A 109 -2.84 0.25 8.20
CA ARG A 109 -4.13 -0.04 8.88
C ARG A 109 -5.35 0.35 8.06
N SER A 110 -5.21 0.38 6.74
CA SER A 110 -6.30 0.60 5.79
C SER A 110 -5.99 -0.09 4.47
N PRO A 111 -6.97 -0.79 3.86
CA PRO A 111 -6.81 -1.43 2.55
C PRO A 111 -6.88 -0.44 1.37
N ASP A 112 -7.13 0.86 1.62
CA ASP A 112 -7.46 1.83 0.57
C ASP A 112 -6.23 2.33 -0.21
N TYR A 113 -5.04 2.25 0.38
CA TYR A 113 -3.79 2.65 -0.26
C TYR A 113 -3.20 1.57 -1.19
N HIS A 114 -3.96 0.53 -1.52
CA HIS A 114 -3.52 -0.60 -2.34
C HIS A 114 -2.94 -0.22 -3.72
N LYS A 115 -3.39 0.90 -4.31
CA LYS A 115 -2.85 1.43 -5.58
C LYS A 115 -1.40 1.92 -5.42
N ASN A 116 -1.13 2.65 -4.34
CA ASN A 116 0.20 3.16 -4.01
C ASN A 116 1.15 2.00 -3.69
N VAL A 117 0.68 1.03 -2.88
CA VAL A 117 1.43 -0.20 -2.56
C VAL A 117 1.83 -0.96 -3.83
N ARG A 118 0.87 -1.18 -4.75
CA ARG A 118 1.17 -1.82 -6.05
C ARG A 118 2.24 -1.05 -6.83
N LYS A 119 2.11 0.27 -6.92
CA LYS A 119 3.05 1.12 -7.68
C LYS A 119 4.48 0.98 -7.14
N GLU A 120 4.66 0.99 -5.83
CA GLU A 120 5.99 0.89 -5.23
C GLU A 120 6.58 -0.51 -5.37
N ILE A 121 5.78 -1.57 -5.20
CA ILE A 121 6.22 -2.96 -5.44
C ILE A 121 6.69 -3.14 -6.88
N VAL A 122 5.91 -2.68 -7.87
CA VAL A 122 6.30 -2.79 -9.29
C VAL A 122 7.61 -2.05 -9.55
N LYS A 123 7.77 -0.84 -9.01
CA LYS A 123 9.00 -0.07 -9.13
C LYS A 123 10.21 -0.84 -8.56
N GLN A 124 10.10 -1.41 -7.36
CA GLN A 124 11.17 -2.20 -6.74
C GLN A 124 11.48 -3.49 -7.52
N VAL A 125 10.46 -4.21 -7.97
CA VAL A 125 10.62 -5.42 -8.80
C VAL A 125 11.32 -5.05 -10.10
N CYS A 126 10.90 -3.98 -10.78
CA CYS A 126 11.53 -3.51 -12.01
C CYS A 126 13.00 -3.13 -11.81
N GLN A 127 13.35 -2.48 -10.70
CA GLN A 127 14.73 -2.14 -10.37
C GLN A 127 15.58 -3.38 -10.05
N SER A 128 14.97 -4.41 -9.46
CA SER A 128 15.63 -5.65 -9.04
C SER A 128 15.55 -6.78 -10.08
N LEU A 129 14.99 -6.54 -11.27
CA LEU A 129 14.79 -7.54 -12.33
C LEU A 129 16.07 -8.32 -12.69
N GLY A 130 17.24 -7.69 -12.60
CA GLY A 130 18.53 -8.37 -12.81
C GLY A 130 18.86 -9.41 -11.73
N HIS A 131 18.48 -9.18 -10.47
CA HIS A 131 18.67 -10.12 -9.37
C HIS A 131 17.63 -11.24 -9.39
N ILE A 132 16.35 -10.91 -9.62
CA ILE A 132 15.25 -11.89 -9.59
C ILE A 132 15.44 -12.95 -10.68
N ARG A 133 15.88 -12.57 -11.89
CA ARG A 133 16.08 -13.50 -13.00
C ARG A 133 17.20 -14.53 -12.76
N ASN A 134 18.13 -14.23 -11.86
CA ASN A 134 19.26 -15.12 -11.51
C ASN A 134 19.02 -15.92 -10.23
N THR A 135 17.86 -15.74 -9.58
CA THR A 135 17.50 -16.51 -8.37
C THR A 135 16.69 -17.72 -8.80
N THR A 136 17.35 -18.87 -8.94
CA THR A 136 16.68 -20.18 -9.09
C THR A 136 15.98 -20.56 -7.78
N PHE A 137 14.67 -20.77 -7.85
CA PHE A 137 13.88 -21.46 -6.81
C PHE A 137 13.91 -22.97 -7.03
#